data_AF-A0A452YFE7-F1
#
_entry.id   AF-A0A452YFE7-F1
#
_cell.length_a   1.000
_cell.length_b   1.000
_cell.length_c   1.000
_cell.angle_alpha   90.00
_cell.angle_beta   90.00
_cell.angle_gamma   90.00
#
_symmetry.space_group_name_H-M   'P 1'
#
loop_
_entity.id
_entity.type
_entity.pdbx_description
1 polymer ?
#
loop_
_entity_poly.entity_id
_entity_poly.type
_entity_poly.pdbx_seq_one_letter_code
_entity_poly.pdbx_strand_id
1 'polypeptide(L)' 'MAAMKQQAPESVQGRKEFLVEVLMLTVLSQPNFVSLVGFCA' A
#
# COMPACT_ATOMS: atom_id res chain seq x y z
N MET A 1 17.05 -1.03 -0.07
CA MET A 1 16.30 -1.94 -0.96
C MET A 1 14.81 -1.74 -0.69
N ALA A 2 13.97 -1.67 -1.71
CA ALA A 2 12.54 -1.37 -1.57
C ALA A 2 11.70 -2.43 -2.28
N ALA A 3 10.46 -2.62 -1.83
CA ALA A 3 9.48 -3.48 -2.47
C ALA A 3 8.35 -2.63 -3.06
N MET A 4 7.84 -3.02 -4.23
CA MET A 4 6.69 -2.39 -4.86
C MET A 4 5.54 -3.40 -4.97
N LYS A 5 4.35 -2.97 -4.58
CA LYS A 5 3.09 -3.69 -4.85
C LYS A 5 2.38 -2.97 -5.99
N GLN A 6 2.15 -3.67 -7.11
CA GLN A 6 1.39 -3.15 -8.25
C GLN A 6 0.02 -3.84 -8.29
N GLN A 7 -1.04 -3.07 -8.51
CA GLN A 7 -2.37 -3.64 -8.71
C GLN A 7 -2.50 -4.10 -10.17
N ALA A 8 -2.83 -5.37 -10.38
CA ALA A 8 -3.04 -5.90 -11.72
C ALA A 8 -4.34 -5.36 -12.34
N PRO A 9 -4.44 -5.24 -13.68
CA PRO A 9 -5.69 -4.85 -14.33
C PRO A 9 -6.88 -5.77 -13.99
N GLU A 10 -6.61 -7.07 -13.86
CA GLU A 10 -7.56 -8.13 -13.51
C GLU A 10 -7.68 -8.38 -12.00
N SER A 11 -7.02 -7.57 -11.17
CA SER A 11 -7.11 -7.72 -9.72
C SER A 11 -8.54 -7.49 -9.24
N VAL A 12 -8.99 -8.38 -8.36
CA VAL A 12 -10.26 -8.22 -7.64
C VAL A 12 -10.18 -7.05 -6.63
N GLN A 13 -8.97 -6.67 -6.21
CA GLN A 13 -8.76 -5.53 -5.31
C GLN A 13 -9.23 -4.23 -5.99
N GLY A 14 -10.21 -3.56 -5.40
CA GLY A 14 -10.75 -2.30 -5.85
C GLY A 14 -9.90 -1.10 -5.41
N ARG A 15 -10.05 0.03 -6.10
CA ARG A 15 -9.37 1.30 -5.75
C ARG A 15 -9.56 1.71 -4.29
N LYS A 16 -10.74 1.47 -3.72
CA LYS A 16 -11.01 1.77 -2.30
C LYS A 16 -10.18 0.89 -1.37
N GLU A 17 -10.05 -0.39 -1.67
CA GLU A 17 -9.27 -1.34 -0.87
C GLU A 17 -7.78 -1.01 -0.94
N PHE A 18 -7.29 -0.61 -2.13
CA PHE A 18 -5.92 -0.09 -2.27
C PHE A 18 -5.67 1.15 -1.41
N LEU A 19 -6.61 2.12 -1.41
CA LEU A 19 -6.48 3.31 -0.57
C LEU A 19 -6.53 2.99 0.93
N VAL A 20 -7.31 1.99 1.34
CA VAL A 20 -7.34 1.52 2.73
C VAL A 20 -6.00 0.92 3.14
N GLU A 21 -5.35 0.12 2.29
CA GLU A 21 -4.00 -0.38 2.57
C GLU A 21 -2.97 0.75 2.70
N VAL A 22 -2.98 1.72 1.78
CA VAL A 22 -2.10 2.90 1.84
C VAL A 22 -2.32 3.69 3.12
N LEU A 23 -3.57 3.92 3.51
CA LEU A 23 -3.91 4.64 4.74
C LEU A 23 -3.45 3.87 5.98
N MET A 24 -3.68 2.55 6.02
CA MET A 24 -3.23 1.68 7.12
C MET A 24 -1.71 1.78 7.31
N LEU A 25 -0.93 1.69 6.24
CA LEU A 25 0.54 1.80 6.32
C LEU A 25 1.00 3.21 6.72
N THR A 26 0.26 4.25 6.35
CA THR A 26 0.54 5.63 6.77
C THR A 26 0.32 5.81 8.28
N VAL A 27 -0.76 5.22 8.82
CA VAL A 27 -1.10 5.30 10.25
C VAL A 27 -0.18 4.41 11.09
N LEU A 28 0.20 3.22 10.60
CA LEU A 28 0.99 2.23 11.32
C LEU A 28 2.51 2.38 11.11
N SER A 29 3.00 3.60 10.88
CA SER A 29 4.42 3.88 10.69
C SER A 29 5.22 3.71 11.99
N GLN A 30 5.48 2.46 12.37
CA GLN A 30 6.23 2.05 13.56
C GLN A 30 7.45 1.20 13.18
N PRO A 31 8.50 1.12 14.02
CA PRO A 31 9.78 0.49 13.66
C PRO A 31 9.72 -1.00 13.28
N ASN A 32 8.66 -1.69 13.69
CA ASN A 32 8.49 -3.13 13.47
C ASN A 32 7.55 -3.47 12.29
N PHE A 33 6.97 -2.46 11.65
CA PHE A 33 6.09 -2.65 10.50
C PHE A 33 6.72 -2.10 9.23
N VAL A 34 6.28 -2.62 8.08
CA VAL A 34 6.71 -2.10 6.79
C VAL A 34 6.30 -0.63 6.67
N SER A 35 7.25 0.23 6.35
CA SER A 35 7.01 1.65 6.17
C SER A 35 6.67 1.95 4.71
N LEU A 36 5.62 2.75 4.50
CA LEU A 36 5.26 3.24 3.18
C LEU A 36 6.19 4.38 2.77
N VAL A 37 6.92 4.20 1.67
CA VAL A 37 7.73 5.28 1.08
C VAL A 37 6.87 6.21 0.22
N GLY A 38 5.87 5.66 -0.47
CA GLY A 38 4.93 6.38 -1.32
C GLY A 38 4.06 5.43 -2.15
N PHE A 39 3.11 5.99 -2.90
CA PHE A 39 2.27 5.23 -3.83
C PHE A 39 2.06 6.00 -5.14
N CYS A 40 1.72 5.29 -6.21
CA CYS A 40 1.24 5.86 -7.48
C CYS A 40 -0.18 5.34 -7.72
N ALA A 41 -1.04 6.20 -8.27
CA ALA A 41 -2.43 5.88 -8.61
C ALA A 41 -2.60 5.68 -10.11
#